data_AF-A0A2H3CGD5-F1
#
_entry.id   AF-A0A2H3CGD5-F1
#
_cell.length_a   1.000
_cell.length_b   1.000
_cell.length_c   1.000
_cell.angle_alpha   90.00
_cell.angle_beta   90.00
_cell.angle_gamma   90.00
#
_symmetry.space_group_name_H-M   'P 1'
#
loop_
_entity.id
_entity.type
_entity.pdbx_description
1 polymer ?
#
loop_
_entity_poly.entity_id
_entity_poly.type
_entity_poly.pdbx_seq_one_letter_code
_entity_poly.pdbx_strand_id
1 'polypeptide(L)'
;MLPEDYEKGLIQLEEGFEFDRRVTVNRSLVNAFYIFTKGEVCNELPNLRLSAQSSNIIQAATDGSCINNGTAEARAGAGIFTEGEDGLEIALRILATLQQSNQVGEAVATKELADRVNTRAMLHNATDSTYVLRHLTTSLQVMEDTGYVEVPNREILQAMVASFCRRKQVSTIKWVKGHNGHYRNVMANILVDKGAQKETEDPINLNIEPSLCVTGAALPKLTQSRAYKALQEHCSQNLPLHKKTTNNVKLAMQGAQESFGFKPSESALGRSLRHKDIVRPRS
;
A
#
# COMPACT_ATOMS: atom_id res chain seq x y z
N MET A 1 23.58 22.56 -14.32
CA MET A 1 24.15 22.35 -12.96
C MET A 1 23.03 21.76 -12.13
N LEU A 2 23.02 20.45 -11.93
CA LEU A 2 22.07 19.81 -11.01
C LEU A 2 22.53 20.18 -9.60
N PRO A 3 21.65 20.73 -8.73
CA PRO A 3 22.01 21.07 -7.37
C PRO A 3 22.61 19.86 -6.63
N GLU A 4 23.59 20.10 -5.75
CA GLU A 4 24.30 19.05 -4.99
C GLU A 4 23.39 18.31 -3.98
N ASP A 5 22.16 18.78 -3.77
CA ASP A 5 21.19 18.21 -2.83
C ASP A 5 20.48 16.93 -3.33
N TYR A 6 20.77 16.45 -4.54
CA TYR A 6 20.07 15.31 -5.16
C TYR A 6 20.58 13.93 -4.68
N GLU A 7 21.64 13.87 -3.87
CA GLU A 7 22.25 12.60 -3.44
C GLU A 7 21.96 12.21 -1.98
N LYS A 8 21.08 12.89 -1.25
CA LYS A 8 20.79 12.47 0.13
C LYS A 8 19.91 11.21 0.13
N GLY A 9 20.34 10.15 0.80
CA GLY A 9 19.50 8.97 1.08
C GLY A 9 18.41 9.26 2.11
N LEU A 10 17.62 8.25 2.48
CA LEU A 10 16.63 8.36 3.56
C LEU A 10 17.28 8.95 4.82
N ILE A 11 16.72 10.04 5.33
CA ILE A 11 17.18 10.66 6.57
C ILE A 11 16.45 9.99 7.72
N GLN A 12 17.17 9.20 8.50
CA GLN A 12 16.70 8.68 9.78
C GLN A 12 16.79 9.80 10.82
N LEU A 13 15.65 10.25 11.31
CA LEU A 13 15.52 11.25 12.37
C LEU A 13 15.33 10.56 13.72
N GLU A 14 15.57 11.27 14.83
CA GLU A 14 15.26 10.78 16.18
C GLU A 14 13.77 10.37 16.32
N GLU A 15 12.90 11.00 15.53
CA GLU A 15 11.45 10.78 15.57
C GLU A 15 10.92 9.80 14.51
N GLY A 16 11.75 9.27 13.60
CA GLY A 16 11.30 8.34 12.55
C GLY A 16 12.00 8.56 11.21
N PHE A 17 11.39 8.08 10.12
CA PHE A 17 11.91 8.26 8.77
C PHE A 17 11.17 9.40 8.07
N GLU A 18 11.91 10.36 7.51
CA GLU A 18 11.33 11.33 6.60
C GLU A 18 10.96 10.65 5.28
N PHE A 19 9.73 10.88 4.81
CA PHE A 19 9.28 10.37 3.52
C PHE A 19 9.98 11.14 2.39
N ASP A 20 10.67 10.41 1.53
CA ASP A 20 11.30 10.99 0.35
C ASP A 20 10.25 11.27 -0.74
N ARG A 21 9.99 12.54 -0.97
CA ARG A 21 8.97 13.02 -1.93
C ARG A 21 9.51 13.18 -3.34
N ARG A 22 10.81 12.96 -3.58
CA ARG A 22 11.45 13.25 -4.86
C ARG A 22 11.04 12.23 -5.91
N VAL A 23 10.39 12.71 -6.97
CA VAL A 23 10.13 11.94 -8.18
C VAL A 23 11.27 12.22 -9.16
N THR A 24 12.46 11.66 -8.87
CA THR A 24 13.67 11.93 -9.66
C THR A 24 14.32 10.64 -10.13
N VAL A 25 14.69 10.60 -11.40
CA VAL A 25 15.51 9.53 -11.96
C VAL A 25 16.98 9.87 -11.74
N ASN A 26 17.67 9.09 -10.91
CA ASN A 26 19.08 9.35 -10.60
C ASN A 26 20.05 8.74 -11.62
N ARG A 27 21.22 9.39 -11.76
CA ARG A 27 22.49 8.91 -12.37
C ARG A 27 22.62 8.83 -13.89
N SER A 28 21.68 8.22 -14.62
CA SER A 28 21.86 7.91 -16.04
C SER A 28 20.56 8.01 -16.83
N LEU A 29 20.64 8.50 -18.07
CA LEU A 29 19.50 8.59 -18.99
C LEU A 29 18.81 7.23 -19.19
N VAL A 30 19.56 6.12 -19.08
CA VAL A 30 18.98 4.78 -19.21
C VAL A 30 17.94 4.49 -18.12
N ASN A 31 18.09 5.09 -16.93
CA ASN A 31 17.12 4.95 -15.84
C ASN A 31 15.81 5.72 -16.11
N ALA A 32 15.74 6.56 -17.14
CA ALA A 32 14.53 7.33 -17.48
C ALA A 32 13.60 6.58 -18.44
N PHE A 33 14.06 5.47 -19.03
CA PHE A 33 13.25 4.68 -19.94
C PHE A 33 12.49 3.59 -19.18
N TYR A 34 11.17 3.70 -19.18
CA TYR A 34 10.25 2.74 -18.60
C TYR A 34 9.48 2.01 -19.70
N ILE A 35 9.24 0.72 -19.52
CA ILE A 35 8.41 -0.09 -20.44
C ILE A 35 7.28 -0.77 -19.68
N PHE A 36 6.25 -1.25 -20.39
CA PHE A 36 5.00 -1.74 -19.78
C PHE A 36 4.25 -0.67 -18.98
N THR A 37 4.41 0.60 -19.37
CA THR A 37 3.66 1.74 -18.81
C THR A 37 2.18 1.61 -19.12
N LYS A 38 1.33 2.11 -18.22
CA LYS A 38 -0.14 2.12 -18.36
C LYS A 38 -0.71 3.48 -17.98
N GLY A 39 -1.90 3.80 -18.44
CA GLY A 39 -2.60 5.04 -18.12
C GLY A 39 -2.30 6.18 -19.10
N GLU A 40 -2.71 7.39 -18.72
CA GLU A 40 -2.56 8.58 -19.54
C GLU A 40 -1.12 9.10 -19.51
N VAL A 41 -0.65 9.58 -20.66
CA VAL A 41 0.66 10.23 -20.75
C VAL A 41 0.57 11.60 -20.10
N CYS A 42 1.41 11.85 -19.09
CA CYS A 42 1.55 13.14 -18.45
C CYS A 42 2.89 13.77 -18.84
N ASN A 43 2.85 14.95 -19.47
CA ASN A 43 4.04 15.73 -19.82
C ASN A 43 4.32 16.86 -18.82
N GLU A 44 3.58 16.88 -17.70
CA GLU A 44 3.72 17.89 -16.65
C GLU A 44 4.51 17.33 -15.48
N LEU A 45 5.42 18.14 -14.94
CA LEU A 45 6.15 17.77 -13.73
C LEU A 45 5.27 18.05 -12.50
N PRO A 46 5.15 17.12 -11.55
CA PRO A 46 4.42 17.36 -10.33
C PRO A 46 5.09 18.50 -9.55
N ASN A 47 4.28 19.42 -9.01
CA ASN A 47 4.80 20.47 -8.16
C ASN A 47 5.12 19.91 -6.77
N LEU A 48 6.39 19.55 -6.54
CA LEU A 48 6.84 18.99 -5.26
C LEU A 48 7.39 20.05 -4.28
N ARG A 49 7.31 21.34 -4.62
CA ARG A 49 7.84 22.41 -3.75
C ARG A 49 7.12 22.44 -2.41
N LEU A 50 7.89 22.64 -1.35
CA LEU A 50 7.35 22.86 -0.01
C LEU A 50 6.68 24.23 0.06
N SER A 51 5.58 24.33 0.81
CA SER A 51 5.04 25.63 1.22
C SER A 51 6.02 26.34 2.16
N ALA A 52 5.83 27.66 2.31
CA ALA A 52 6.51 28.40 3.38
C ALA A 52 6.33 27.70 4.74
N GLN A 53 7.36 27.79 5.59
CA GLN A 53 7.43 27.12 6.89
C GLN A 53 6.13 27.31 7.68
N SER A 54 5.46 26.21 7.99
CA SER A 54 4.36 26.18 8.96
C SER A 54 4.89 25.61 10.28
N SER A 55 4.61 26.27 11.40
CA SER A 55 4.89 25.70 12.74
C SER A 55 3.91 24.60 13.15
N ASN A 56 2.85 24.38 12.37
CA ASN A 56 1.81 23.42 12.71
C ASN A 56 2.25 21.99 12.36
N ILE A 57 2.25 21.15 13.39
CA ILE A 57 2.60 19.73 13.32
C ILE A 57 1.36 18.91 13.66
N ILE A 58 0.98 18.02 12.75
CA ILE A 58 -0.10 17.06 12.96
C ILE A 58 0.51 15.78 13.48
N GLN A 59 0.17 15.46 14.72
CA GLN A 59 0.57 14.24 15.41
C GLN A 59 -0.50 13.18 15.20
N ALA A 60 -0.17 12.14 14.42
CA ALA A 60 -1.14 11.13 13.99
C ALA A 60 -0.72 9.72 14.39
N ALA A 61 -1.68 8.80 14.36
CA ALA A 61 -1.43 7.37 14.28
C ALA A 61 -2.41 6.69 13.34
N THR A 62 -1.92 5.63 12.69
CA THR A 62 -2.70 4.81 11.76
C THR A 62 -2.47 3.35 12.03
N ASP A 63 -3.56 2.60 11.94
CA ASP A 63 -3.56 1.16 12.17
C ASP A 63 -4.56 0.46 11.23
N GLY A 64 -4.43 -0.85 11.07
CA GLY A 64 -5.31 -1.68 10.27
C GLY A 64 -5.34 -3.13 10.74
N SER A 65 -6.54 -3.70 10.76
CA SER A 65 -6.78 -5.06 11.22
C SER A 65 -7.84 -5.71 10.37
N CYS A 66 -7.90 -7.03 10.43
CA CYS A 66 -8.87 -7.82 9.69
C CYS A 66 -9.41 -8.93 10.59
N ILE A 67 -10.72 -8.88 10.81
CA ILE A 67 -11.48 -9.97 11.43
C ILE A 67 -11.48 -11.15 10.45
N ASN A 68 -11.33 -12.37 10.95
CA ASN A 68 -11.31 -13.60 10.14
C ASN A 68 -10.31 -13.57 8.97
N ASN A 69 -9.15 -12.95 9.17
CA ASN A 69 -8.15 -12.76 8.13
C ASN A 69 -7.77 -14.09 7.44
N GLY A 70 -7.78 -14.08 6.11
CA GLY A 70 -7.45 -15.25 5.27
C GLY A 70 -8.63 -16.14 4.90
N THR A 71 -9.81 -15.94 5.49
CA THR A 71 -11.04 -16.66 5.13
C THR A 71 -11.89 -15.87 4.13
N ALA A 72 -12.96 -16.49 3.62
CA ALA A 72 -13.94 -15.81 2.79
C ALA A 72 -14.82 -14.79 3.55
N GLU A 73 -14.80 -14.83 4.89
CA GLU A 73 -15.57 -13.94 5.77
C GLU A 73 -14.70 -12.82 6.36
N ALA A 74 -13.50 -12.63 5.78
CA ALA A 74 -12.56 -11.62 6.21
C ALA A 74 -13.16 -10.21 6.11
N ARG A 75 -13.06 -9.43 7.20
CA ARG A 75 -13.50 -8.03 7.26
C ARG A 75 -12.35 -7.15 7.74
N ALA A 76 -11.75 -6.42 6.81
CA ALA A 76 -10.70 -5.45 7.12
C ALA A 76 -11.27 -4.08 7.52
N GLY A 77 -10.62 -3.46 8.50
CA GLY A 77 -10.86 -2.11 8.95
C GLY A 77 -9.57 -1.27 8.94
N ALA A 78 -9.74 0.04 8.90
CA ALA A 78 -8.66 1.03 8.98
C ALA A 78 -9.02 2.08 10.03
N GLY A 79 -8.05 2.47 10.85
CA GLY A 79 -8.21 3.43 11.94
C GLY A 79 -7.21 4.57 11.81
N ILE A 80 -7.70 5.80 11.94
CA ILE A 80 -6.91 7.02 11.82
C ILE A 80 -7.24 7.91 13.01
N PHE A 81 -6.20 8.27 13.76
CA PHE A 81 -6.32 9.18 14.89
C PHE A 81 -5.35 10.35 14.72
N THR A 82 -5.78 11.58 14.95
CA THR A 82 -4.89 12.75 15.08
C THR A 82 -5.15 13.49 16.37
N GLU A 83 -4.09 13.90 17.06
CA GLU A 83 -4.20 14.74 18.27
C GLU A 83 -4.56 16.19 17.92
N GLY A 84 -5.24 16.86 18.86
CA GLY A 84 -5.64 18.26 18.75
C GLY A 84 -7.12 18.47 19.03
N GLU A 85 -7.51 19.73 19.25
CA GLU A 85 -8.91 20.12 19.49
C GLU A 85 -9.82 19.77 18.30
N ASP A 86 -9.30 19.93 17.07
CA ASP A 86 -9.94 19.54 15.81
C ASP A 86 -9.38 18.21 15.26
N GLY A 87 -9.01 17.29 16.16
CA GLY A 87 -8.46 15.99 15.81
C GLY A 87 -9.44 15.11 15.02
N LEU A 88 -8.91 14.25 14.16
CA LEU A 88 -9.68 13.27 13.40
C LEU A 88 -9.71 11.94 14.15
N GLU A 89 -10.92 11.37 14.28
CA GLU A 89 -11.14 9.99 14.71
C GLU A 89 -11.92 9.25 13.63
N ILE A 90 -11.21 8.55 12.75
CA ILE A 90 -11.83 7.93 11.58
C ILE A 90 -11.67 6.42 11.67
N ALA A 91 -12.80 5.73 11.66
CA ALA A 91 -12.91 4.29 11.47
C ALA A 91 -13.44 4.03 10.06
N LEU A 92 -12.76 3.21 9.27
CA LEU A 92 -13.14 2.87 7.89
C LEU A 92 -13.31 1.36 7.73
N ARG A 93 -14.34 0.96 6.99
CA ARG A 93 -14.54 -0.39 6.47
C ARG A 93 -13.96 -0.48 5.07
N ILE A 94 -13.04 -1.41 4.86
CA ILE A 94 -12.39 -1.62 3.57
C ILE A 94 -13.38 -2.19 2.55
N LEU A 95 -13.40 -1.61 1.35
CA LEU A 95 -14.19 -2.07 0.20
C LEU A 95 -13.97 -3.57 -0.08
N ALA A 96 -15.05 -4.34 -0.30
CA ALA A 96 -14.95 -5.78 -0.54
C ALA A 96 -14.27 -6.14 -1.86
N THR A 97 -14.20 -5.18 -2.79
CA THR A 97 -13.42 -5.32 -4.03
C THR A 97 -11.91 -5.36 -3.79
N LEU A 98 -11.45 -4.83 -2.65
CA LEU A 98 -10.06 -4.90 -2.21
C LEU A 98 -9.83 -6.13 -1.33
N GLN A 99 -8.59 -6.60 -1.30
CA GLN A 99 -8.22 -7.73 -0.46
C GLN A 99 -8.46 -7.42 1.03
N GLN A 100 -9.23 -8.26 1.69
CA GLN A 100 -9.53 -8.13 3.12
C GLN A 100 -8.35 -8.69 3.94
N SER A 101 -7.46 -7.82 4.39
CA SER A 101 -6.29 -8.17 5.20
C SER A 101 -5.81 -6.98 6.05
N ASN A 102 -5.05 -7.25 7.11
CA ASN A 102 -4.45 -6.20 7.96
C ASN A 102 -3.63 -5.22 7.12
N GLN A 103 -2.79 -5.73 6.22
CA GLN A 103 -1.90 -4.92 5.36
C GLN A 103 -2.66 -3.91 4.49
N VAL A 104 -3.83 -4.29 3.98
CA VAL A 104 -4.69 -3.38 3.22
C VAL A 104 -5.31 -2.33 4.14
N GLY A 105 -5.77 -2.71 5.32
CA GLY A 105 -6.24 -1.77 6.35
C GLY A 105 -5.18 -0.73 6.70
N GLU A 106 -3.96 -1.17 6.99
CA GLU A 106 -2.84 -0.31 7.39
C GLU A 106 -2.48 0.69 6.27
N ALA A 107 -2.40 0.20 5.01
CA ALA A 107 -2.07 1.04 3.86
C ALA A 107 -3.18 2.04 3.53
N VAL A 108 -4.45 1.63 3.60
CA VAL A 108 -5.59 2.53 3.40
C VAL A 108 -5.66 3.59 4.50
N ALA A 109 -5.49 3.22 5.77
CA ALA A 109 -5.45 4.18 6.88
C ALA A 109 -4.38 5.25 6.65
N THR A 110 -3.17 4.82 6.26
CA THR A 110 -2.03 5.70 6.00
C THR A 110 -2.27 6.62 4.80
N LYS A 111 -2.82 6.08 3.71
CA LYS A 111 -3.22 6.86 2.53
C LYS A 111 -4.26 7.91 2.89
N GLU A 112 -5.35 7.49 3.53
CA GLU A 112 -6.48 8.36 3.88
C GLU A 112 -6.09 9.44 4.89
N LEU A 113 -5.18 9.14 5.82
CA LEU A 113 -4.58 10.14 6.70
C LEU A 113 -3.91 11.24 5.86
N ALA A 114 -3.05 10.87 4.91
CA ALA A 114 -2.29 11.83 4.11
C ALA A 114 -3.18 12.74 3.25
N ASP A 115 -4.32 12.22 2.78
CA ASP A 115 -5.30 12.96 1.98
C ASP A 115 -6.21 13.89 2.80
N ARG A 116 -6.60 13.48 4.01
CA ARG A 116 -7.61 14.20 4.81
C ARG A 116 -7.03 15.30 5.67
N VAL A 117 -5.80 15.14 6.16
CA VAL A 117 -5.16 16.15 7.00
C VAL A 117 -4.57 17.28 6.16
N ASN A 118 -4.46 18.47 6.75
CA ASN A 118 -3.93 19.64 6.06
C ASN A 118 -2.58 19.33 5.40
N THR A 119 -2.53 19.48 4.07
CA THR A 119 -1.35 19.17 3.25
C THR A 119 -0.22 20.17 3.45
N ARG A 120 -0.50 21.37 3.99
CA ARG A 120 0.49 22.41 4.30
C ARG A 120 0.99 22.38 5.74
N ALA A 121 0.59 21.39 6.54
CA ALA A 121 1.13 21.16 7.88
C ALA A 121 2.14 20.00 7.87
N MET A 122 3.12 20.03 8.77
CA MET A 122 4.00 18.87 8.97
C MET A 122 3.17 17.70 9.49
N LEU A 123 3.49 16.48 9.06
CA LEU A 123 2.81 15.27 9.51
C LEU A 123 3.80 14.33 10.20
N HIS A 124 3.50 13.92 11.42
CA HIS A 124 4.22 12.87 12.14
C HIS A 124 3.27 11.70 12.37
N ASN A 125 3.36 10.67 11.53
CA ASN A 125 2.50 9.50 11.62
C ASN A 125 3.19 8.38 12.39
N ALA A 126 2.56 7.89 13.46
CA ALA A 126 2.97 6.69 14.18
C ALA A 126 2.20 5.46 13.68
N THR A 127 2.90 4.36 13.42
CA THR A 127 2.27 3.09 13.04
C THR A 127 3.12 1.92 13.52
N ASP A 128 2.50 0.81 13.90
CA ASP A 128 3.19 -0.46 14.18
C ASP A 128 3.33 -1.35 12.92
N SER A 129 2.74 -0.92 11.80
CA SER A 129 2.85 -1.58 10.51
C SER A 129 4.25 -1.47 9.93
N THR A 130 5.02 -2.56 10.05
CA THR A 130 6.26 -2.73 9.29
C THR A 130 6.01 -2.78 7.78
N TYR A 131 4.78 -3.14 7.36
CA TYR A 131 4.36 -3.13 5.97
C TYR A 131 4.35 -1.70 5.44
N VAL A 132 3.59 -0.78 6.04
CA VAL A 132 3.54 0.63 5.63
C VAL A 132 4.94 1.25 5.69
N LEU A 133 5.65 1.08 6.80
CA LEU A 133 6.98 1.63 6.98
C LEU A 133 7.91 1.22 5.84
N ARG A 134 8.00 -0.07 5.54
CA ARG A 134 8.88 -0.60 4.49
C ARG A 134 8.54 -0.03 3.11
N HIS A 135 7.26 0.07 2.78
CA HIS A 135 6.81 0.49 1.44
C HIS A 135 6.88 2.01 1.22
N LEU A 136 6.87 2.82 2.29
CA LEU A 136 7.13 4.27 2.22
C LEU A 136 8.61 4.63 2.38
N THR A 137 9.48 3.67 2.71
CA THR A 137 10.91 3.92 2.94
C THR A 137 11.79 3.01 2.08
N THR A 138 12.24 1.89 2.63
CA THR A 138 13.33 1.07 2.08
C THR A 138 13.00 0.35 0.78
N SER A 139 11.72 0.04 0.54
CA SER A 139 11.28 -0.67 -0.67
C SER A 139 10.71 0.24 -1.75
N LEU A 140 10.47 1.53 -1.46
CA LEU A 140 9.79 2.45 -2.36
C LEU A 140 10.46 2.51 -3.74
N GLN A 141 11.75 2.87 -3.76
CA GLN A 141 12.50 3.01 -5.01
C GLN A 141 12.49 1.72 -5.84
N VAL A 142 12.65 0.56 -5.19
CA VAL A 142 12.66 -0.73 -5.88
C VAL A 142 11.30 -1.01 -6.51
N MET A 143 10.20 -0.67 -5.85
CA MET A 143 8.86 -0.87 -6.41
C MET A 143 8.60 0.03 -7.61
N GLU A 144 8.96 1.31 -7.51
CA GLU A 144 8.83 2.27 -8.62
C GLU A 144 9.69 1.85 -9.81
N ASP A 145 10.97 1.54 -9.58
CA ASP A 145 11.92 1.04 -10.58
C ASP A 145 11.43 -0.24 -11.29
N THR A 146 10.67 -1.07 -10.58
CA THR A 146 10.16 -2.35 -11.12
C THR A 146 8.73 -2.27 -11.59
N GLY A 147 8.13 -1.08 -11.58
CA GLY A 147 6.76 -0.85 -12.06
C GLY A 147 5.69 -1.54 -11.26
N TYR A 148 5.96 -1.83 -9.99
CA TYR A 148 5.06 -2.58 -9.11
C TYR A 148 4.65 -3.95 -9.68
N VAL A 149 5.46 -4.54 -10.56
CA VAL A 149 5.22 -5.87 -11.13
C VAL A 149 5.27 -6.90 -10.00
N GLU A 150 4.24 -7.75 -9.91
CA GLU A 150 4.05 -8.73 -8.82
C GLU A 150 4.01 -8.15 -7.39
N VAL A 151 3.89 -6.82 -7.23
CA VAL A 151 3.74 -6.21 -5.90
C VAL A 151 2.28 -6.38 -5.45
N PRO A 152 2.02 -7.10 -4.34
CA PRO A 152 0.66 -7.23 -3.81
C PRO A 152 0.11 -5.85 -3.41
N ASN A 153 -1.20 -5.66 -3.56
CA ASN A 153 -1.88 -4.42 -3.19
C ASN A 153 -1.30 -3.16 -3.90
N ARG A 154 -0.68 -3.32 -5.08
CA ARG A 154 0.01 -2.22 -5.78
C ARG A 154 -0.84 -0.97 -5.94
N GLU A 155 -2.13 -1.11 -6.25
CA GLU A 155 -3.02 0.04 -6.49
C GLU A 155 -3.14 0.91 -5.22
N ILE A 156 -3.27 0.28 -4.05
CA ILE A 156 -3.32 0.97 -2.76
C ILE A 156 -1.97 1.58 -2.42
N LEU A 157 -0.87 0.86 -2.66
CA LEU A 157 0.48 1.34 -2.39
C LEU A 157 0.85 2.55 -3.26
N GLN A 158 0.54 2.50 -4.55
CA GLN A 158 0.73 3.61 -5.48
C GLN A 158 -0.11 4.81 -5.05
N ALA A 159 -1.38 4.61 -4.67
CA ALA A 159 -2.23 5.68 -4.17
C ALA A 159 -1.70 6.29 -2.86
N MET A 160 -1.23 5.46 -1.93
CA MET A 160 -0.61 5.90 -0.68
C MET A 160 0.62 6.77 -0.93
N VAL A 161 1.55 6.31 -1.77
CA VAL A 161 2.76 7.07 -2.14
C VAL A 161 2.37 8.41 -2.78
N ALA A 162 1.44 8.40 -3.73
CA ALA A 162 0.97 9.62 -4.39
C ALA A 162 0.33 10.62 -3.41
N SER A 163 -0.47 10.14 -2.45
CA SER A 163 -1.05 10.99 -1.39
C SER A 163 0.03 11.67 -0.55
N PHE A 164 1.12 10.96 -0.21
CA PHE A 164 2.25 11.57 0.49
C PHE A 164 3.04 12.55 -0.38
N CYS A 165 3.28 12.24 -1.65
CA CYS A 165 3.95 13.14 -2.60
C CYS A 165 3.18 14.45 -2.80
N ARG A 166 1.84 14.41 -2.81
CA ARG A 166 0.95 15.57 -3.00
C ARG A 166 1.03 16.58 -1.86
N ARG A 167 1.39 16.14 -0.64
CA ARG A 167 1.52 17.02 0.53
C ARG A 167 2.51 18.14 0.20
N LYS A 168 2.39 19.30 0.85
CA LYS A 168 3.25 20.48 0.63
C LYS A 168 4.16 20.78 1.82
N GLN A 169 4.23 19.87 2.77
CA GLN A 169 5.13 19.89 3.91
C GLN A 169 5.77 18.54 4.14
N VAL A 170 6.71 18.50 5.09
CA VAL A 170 7.43 17.29 5.49
C VAL A 170 6.46 16.30 6.15
N SER A 171 6.60 15.03 5.79
CA SER A 171 5.92 13.91 6.44
C SER A 171 6.96 12.96 7.00
N THR A 172 6.82 12.56 8.26
CA THR A 172 7.64 11.53 8.88
C THR A 172 6.77 10.35 9.30
N ILE A 173 7.36 9.15 9.21
CA ILE A 173 6.75 7.90 9.64
C ILE A 173 7.59 7.32 10.76
N LYS A 174 6.98 7.15 11.92
CA LYS A 174 7.59 6.53 13.10
C LYS A 174 7.04 5.14 13.29
N TRP A 175 7.92 4.15 13.30
CA TRP A 175 7.52 2.83 13.77
C TRP A 175 7.38 2.85 15.30
N VAL A 176 6.25 2.38 15.79
CA VAL A 176 6.00 2.17 17.20
C VAL A 176 5.77 0.70 17.47
N LYS A 177 6.15 0.22 18.64
CA LYS A 177 5.87 -1.16 19.03
C LYS A 177 4.37 -1.30 19.30
N GLY A 178 3.71 -2.19 18.55
CA GLY A 178 2.30 -2.52 18.75
C GLY A 178 2.02 -2.96 20.19
N HIS A 179 0.82 -2.62 20.68
CA HIS A 179 0.31 -2.93 22.02
C HIS A 179 1.16 -2.44 23.21
N ASN A 180 2.12 -1.53 23.01
CA ASN A 180 2.97 -1.00 24.08
C ASN A 180 2.39 0.27 24.76
N GLY A 181 1.08 0.50 24.66
CA GLY A 181 0.40 1.61 25.34
C GLY A 181 0.66 3.01 24.78
N HIS A 182 1.21 3.15 23.56
CA HIS A 182 1.37 4.47 22.95
C HIS A 182 -0.02 5.07 22.64
N TYR A 183 -0.39 6.15 23.33
CA TYR A 183 -1.76 6.68 23.35
C TYR A 183 -2.41 6.75 21.95
N ARG A 184 -1.77 7.43 20.99
CA ARG A 184 -2.28 7.54 19.61
C ARG A 184 -2.49 6.18 18.92
N ASN A 185 -1.56 5.24 19.08
CA ASN A 185 -1.67 3.91 18.48
C ASN A 185 -2.83 3.11 19.11
N VAL A 186 -3.04 3.27 20.42
CA VAL A 186 -4.19 2.66 21.11
C VAL A 186 -5.51 3.24 20.57
N MET A 187 -5.58 4.56 20.37
CA MET A 187 -6.77 5.20 19.78
C MET A 187 -7.00 4.72 18.33
N ALA A 188 -5.97 4.65 17.51
CA ALA A 188 -6.07 4.12 16.14
C ALA A 188 -6.57 2.67 16.13
N ASN A 189 -6.03 1.80 16.99
CA ASN A 189 -6.46 0.40 17.11
C ASN A 189 -7.95 0.28 17.51
N ILE A 190 -8.44 1.11 18.43
CA ILE A 190 -9.88 1.16 18.79
C ILE A 190 -10.74 1.51 17.58
N LEU A 191 -10.28 2.43 16.73
CA LEU A 191 -11.00 2.85 15.51
C LEU A 191 -10.99 1.76 14.43
N VAL A 192 -9.91 1.00 14.32
CA VAL A 192 -9.82 -0.14 13.39
C VAL A 192 -10.91 -1.17 13.69
N ASP A 193 -11.08 -1.56 14.95
CA ASP A 193 -12.08 -2.55 15.35
C ASP A 193 -13.50 -2.08 14.99
N LYS A 194 -13.81 -0.80 15.25
CA LYS A 194 -15.06 -0.17 14.83
C LYS A 194 -15.23 -0.21 13.31
N GLY A 195 -14.16 0.05 12.55
CA GLY A 195 -14.16 0.04 11.09
C GLY A 195 -14.43 -1.34 10.51
N ALA A 196 -13.77 -2.39 11.03
CA ALA A 196 -13.96 -3.77 10.57
C ALA A 196 -15.38 -4.29 10.84
N GLN A 197 -16.02 -3.81 11.91
CA GLN A 197 -17.37 -4.19 12.33
C GLN A 197 -18.49 -3.42 11.61
N LYS A 198 -18.20 -2.36 10.84
CA LYS A 198 -19.26 -1.67 10.09
C LYS A 198 -19.86 -2.58 9.02
N GLU A 199 -21.18 -2.58 8.93
CA GLU A 199 -21.92 -3.34 7.93
C GLU A 199 -21.77 -2.77 6.52
N THR A 200 -21.67 -1.45 6.40
CA THR A 200 -21.47 -0.77 5.12
C THR A 200 -20.02 -0.40 4.91
N GLU A 201 -19.54 -0.64 3.69
CA GLU A 201 -18.20 -0.25 3.25
C GLU A 201 -18.07 1.27 3.12
N ASP A 202 -16.90 1.80 3.44
CA ASP A 202 -16.63 3.23 3.26
C ASP A 202 -16.04 3.48 1.86
N PRO A 203 -16.37 4.61 1.21
CA PRO A 203 -15.78 4.95 -0.07
C PRO A 203 -14.29 5.23 0.08
N ILE A 204 -13.46 4.51 -0.69
CA ILE A 204 -12.01 4.69 -0.73
C ILE A 204 -11.61 5.05 -2.17
N ASN A 205 -11.09 6.26 -2.36
CA ASN A 205 -10.65 6.72 -3.68
C ASN A 205 -9.19 6.35 -3.91
N LEU A 206 -8.92 5.44 -4.85
CA LEU A 206 -7.57 5.03 -5.24
C LEU A 206 -7.06 5.73 -6.51
N ASN A 207 -7.78 6.72 -7.04
CA ASN A 207 -7.35 7.45 -8.24
C ASN A 207 -6.11 8.30 -7.95
N ILE A 208 -5.13 8.18 -8.82
CA ILE A 208 -3.85 8.87 -8.74
C ILE A 208 -3.81 9.96 -9.80
N GLU A 209 -3.28 11.13 -9.44
CA GLU A 209 -3.02 12.18 -10.41
C GLU A 209 -1.99 11.70 -11.43
N PRO A 210 -2.20 11.88 -12.75
CA PRO A 210 -1.28 11.37 -13.77
C PRO A 210 0.18 11.79 -13.57
N SER A 211 0.43 13.01 -13.06
CA SER A 211 1.78 13.54 -12.76
C SER A 211 2.51 12.82 -11.62
N LEU A 212 1.77 12.09 -10.77
CA LEU A 212 2.29 11.31 -9.64
C LEU A 212 2.16 9.80 -9.87
N CYS A 213 1.66 9.38 -11.03
CA CYS A 213 1.42 7.97 -11.33
C CYS A 213 2.67 7.35 -11.98
N VAL A 214 3.50 6.68 -11.18
CA VAL A 214 4.63 5.90 -11.69
C VAL A 214 4.12 4.56 -12.21
N THR A 215 4.31 4.28 -13.50
CA THR A 215 3.94 3.01 -14.14
C THR A 215 5.07 2.47 -15.00
N GLY A 216 5.02 1.17 -15.28
CA GLY A 216 6.04 0.47 -16.05
C GLY A 216 7.32 0.23 -15.25
N ALA A 217 8.19 -0.62 -15.78
CA ALA A 217 9.46 -0.96 -15.15
C ALA A 217 10.61 -0.24 -15.88
N ALA A 218 11.55 0.31 -15.10
CA ALA A 218 12.77 0.90 -15.62
C ALA A 218 13.59 -0.15 -16.39
N LEU A 219 14.03 0.18 -17.60
CA LEU A 219 14.72 -0.73 -18.51
C LEU A 219 15.97 -1.39 -17.86
N PRO A 220 16.82 -0.68 -17.09
CA PRO A 220 17.96 -1.29 -16.41
C PRO A 220 17.60 -2.28 -15.30
N LYS A 221 16.37 -2.19 -14.77
CA LYS A 221 15.87 -2.99 -13.64
C LYS A 221 15.00 -4.14 -14.12
N LEU A 222 14.79 -4.25 -15.42
CA LEU A 222 13.97 -5.28 -16.03
C LEU A 222 14.81 -6.52 -16.34
N THR A 223 14.62 -7.58 -15.55
CA THR A 223 15.15 -8.90 -15.88
C THR A 223 14.22 -9.62 -16.84
N GLN A 224 14.72 -10.63 -17.57
CA GLN A 224 13.89 -11.46 -18.45
C GLN A 224 12.69 -12.07 -17.71
N SER A 225 12.91 -12.59 -16.49
CA SER A 225 11.85 -13.14 -15.64
C SER A 225 10.79 -12.08 -15.32
N ARG A 226 11.20 -10.87 -14.93
CA ARG A 226 10.28 -9.77 -14.63
C ARG A 226 9.53 -9.28 -15.87
N ALA A 227 10.19 -9.21 -17.03
CA ALA A 227 9.54 -8.87 -18.30
C ALA A 227 8.46 -9.90 -18.67
N TYR A 228 8.76 -11.19 -18.52
CA TYR A 228 7.79 -12.25 -18.74
C TYR A 228 6.58 -12.12 -17.80
N LYS A 229 6.81 -11.78 -16.52
CA LYS A 229 5.75 -11.55 -15.54
C LYS A 229 4.89 -10.33 -15.86
N ALA A 230 5.51 -9.20 -16.22
CA ALA A 230 4.79 -8.01 -16.65
C ALA A 230 3.92 -8.30 -17.88
N LEU A 231 4.46 -9.03 -18.88
CA LEU A 231 3.70 -9.48 -20.05
C LEU A 231 2.56 -10.41 -19.66
N GLN A 232 2.81 -11.38 -18.77
CA GLN A 232 1.78 -12.29 -18.28
C GLN A 232 0.63 -11.52 -17.60
N GLU A 233 0.93 -10.55 -16.74
CA GLU A 233 -0.07 -9.69 -16.11
C GLU A 233 -0.83 -8.81 -17.11
N HIS A 234 -0.17 -8.36 -18.18
CA HIS A 234 -0.80 -7.53 -19.18
C HIS A 234 -1.72 -8.33 -20.10
N CYS A 235 -1.28 -9.52 -20.51
CA CYS A 235 -2.06 -10.43 -21.34
C CYS A 235 -3.20 -11.08 -20.55
N SER A 236 -3.00 -11.39 -19.26
CA SER A 236 -4.03 -12.03 -18.42
C SER A 236 -5.28 -11.17 -18.24
N GLN A 237 -5.16 -9.84 -18.29
CA GLN A 237 -6.30 -8.92 -18.28
C GLN A 237 -7.26 -9.14 -19.46
N ASN A 238 -6.78 -9.72 -20.57
CA ASN A 238 -7.54 -9.97 -21.78
C ASN A 238 -7.90 -11.46 -21.99
N LEU A 239 -7.52 -12.34 -21.07
CA LEU A 239 -7.75 -13.78 -21.18
C LEU A 239 -9.00 -14.19 -20.38
N PRO A 240 -9.97 -14.90 -21.00
CA PRO A 240 -11.13 -15.38 -20.28
C PRO A 240 -10.72 -16.40 -19.22
N LEU A 241 -11.27 -16.24 -18.00
CA LEU A 241 -11.13 -17.23 -16.93
C LEU A 241 -11.62 -18.60 -17.41
N HIS A 242 -10.77 -19.60 -17.32
CA HIS A 242 -11.11 -20.93 -17.78
C HIS A 242 -12.12 -21.59 -16.83
N LYS A 243 -13.34 -21.85 -17.30
CA LYS A 243 -14.48 -22.35 -16.50
C LYS A 243 -14.13 -23.53 -15.58
N LYS A 244 -13.28 -24.47 -16.05
CA LYS A 244 -12.87 -25.63 -15.24
C LYS A 244 -12.05 -25.23 -14.01
N THR A 245 -11.16 -24.25 -14.14
CA THR A 245 -10.31 -23.79 -13.03
C THR A 245 -11.15 -23.16 -11.93
N THR A 246 -12.09 -22.29 -12.31
CA THR A 246 -13.02 -21.65 -11.37
C THR A 246 -13.88 -22.67 -10.63
N ASN A 247 -14.36 -23.72 -11.32
CA ASN A 247 -15.15 -24.78 -10.69
C ASN A 247 -14.30 -25.61 -9.71
N ASN A 248 -13.06 -25.95 -10.07
CA ASN A 248 -12.17 -26.70 -9.19
C ASN A 248 -11.83 -25.93 -7.92
N VAL A 249 -11.57 -24.62 -8.03
CA VAL A 249 -11.36 -23.74 -6.87
C VAL A 249 -12.59 -23.73 -5.96
N LYS A 250 -13.80 -23.59 -6.53
CA LYS A 250 -15.05 -23.63 -5.75
C LYS A 250 -15.24 -24.94 -5.00
N LEU A 251 -15.03 -26.07 -5.67
CA LEU A 251 -15.13 -27.40 -5.07
C LEU A 251 -14.12 -27.57 -3.93
N ALA A 252 -12.88 -27.13 -4.12
CA ALA A 252 -11.85 -27.20 -3.09
C ALA A 252 -12.19 -26.33 -1.87
N MET A 253 -12.74 -25.12 -2.07
CA MET A 253 -13.21 -24.27 -0.98
C MET A 253 -14.39 -24.90 -0.23
N GLN A 254 -15.33 -25.55 -0.93
CA GLN A 254 -16.46 -26.27 -0.32
C GLN A 254 -15.98 -27.48 0.49
N GLY A 255 -15.11 -28.31 -0.09
CA GLY A 255 -14.55 -29.47 0.63
C GLY A 255 -13.76 -29.05 1.87
N ALA A 256 -13.06 -27.92 1.83
CA ALA A 256 -12.38 -27.36 3.00
C ALA A 256 -13.38 -26.92 4.09
N GLN A 257 -14.49 -26.28 3.71
CA GLN A 257 -15.55 -25.91 4.66
C GLN A 257 -16.19 -27.14 5.32
N GLU A 258 -16.47 -28.19 4.53
CA GLU A 258 -17.06 -29.43 5.03
C GLU A 258 -16.10 -30.18 5.97
N SER A 259 -14.81 -30.19 5.65
CA SER A 259 -13.80 -30.96 6.41
C SER A 259 -13.27 -30.23 7.65
N PHE A 260 -13.14 -28.90 7.58
CA PHE A 260 -12.44 -28.10 8.60
C PHE A 260 -13.30 -27.00 9.23
N GLY A 261 -14.56 -26.85 8.79
CA GLY A 261 -15.49 -25.87 9.35
C GLY A 261 -15.23 -24.42 8.96
N PHE A 262 -14.26 -24.13 8.10
CA PHE A 262 -13.99 -22.78 7.59
C PHE A 262 -13.73 -22.77 6.08
N LYS A 263 -14.11 -21.66 5.43
CA LYS A 263 -13.95 -21.46 4.00
C LYS A 263 -12.70 -20.63 3.73
N PRO A 264 -11.60 -21.24 3.25
CA PRO A 264 -10.39 -20.48 2.92
C PRO A 264 -10.67 -19.52 1.77
N SER A 265 -10.00 -18.37 1.76
CA SER A 265 -9.95 -17.52 0.56
C SER A 265 -9.21 -18.24 -0.58
N GLU A 266 -9.48 -17.86 -1.84
CA GLU A 266 -8.77 -18.42 -3.00
C GLU A 266 -7.24 -18.25 -2.88
N SER A 267 -6.79 -17.12 -2.34
CA SER A 267 -5.37 -16.87 -2.07
C SER A 267 -4.78 -17.79 -1.01
N ALA A 268 -5.55 -18.13 0.03
CA ALA A 268 -5.14 -19.05 1.09
C ALA A 268 -5.08 -20.49 0.56
N LEU A 269 -6.06 -20.89 -0.24
CA LEU A 269 -6.08 -22.17 -0.93
C LEU A 269 -4.89 -22.31 -1.90
N GLY A 270 -4.60 -21.29 -2.69
CA GLY A 270 -3.45 -21.30 -3.59
C GLY A 270 -2.10 -21.43 -2.86
N ARG A 271 -1.99 -20.84 -1.66
CA ARG A 271 -0.81 -20.99 -0.79
C ARG A 271 -0.70 -22.38 -0.18
N SER A 272 -1.81 -22.96 0.29
CA SER A 272 -1.79 -24.30 0.89
C SER A 272 -1.36 -25.35 -0.12
N LEU A 273 -1.80 -25.25 -1.39
CA LEU A 273 -1.38 -26.13 -2.51
C LEU A 273 0.13 -26.06 -2.85
N ARG A 274 0.86 -25.09 -2.30
CA ARG A 274 2.30 -24.92 -2.47
C ARG A 274 3.09 -25.28 -1.21
N HIS A 275 2.41 -25.81 -0.18
CA HIS A 275 3.08 -26.22 1.04
C HIS A 275 4.01 -27.41 0.78
N LYS A 276 5.14 -27.44 1.50
CA LYS A 276 6.18 -28.48 1.35
C LYS A 276 5.66 -29.91 1.56
N ASP A 277 4.58 -30.05 2.33
CA ASP A 277 3.97 -31.35 2.66
C ASP A 277 3.07 -31.88 1.52
N ILE A 278 2.79 -31.06 0.51
CA ILE A 278 2.03 -31.49 -0.67
C ILE A 278 3.03 -31.93 -1.75
N VAL A 279 3.20 -33.25 -1.86
CA VAL A 279 4.05 -33.86 -2.89
C VAL A 279 3.40 -33.66 -4.25
N ARG A 280 4.08 -32.91 -5.13
CA ARG A 280 3.68 -32.84 -6.53
C ARG A 280 4.19 -34.09 -7.26
N PRO A 281 3.35 -34.79 -8.04
CA PRO A 281 3.85 -35.81 -8.93
C PRO A 281 4.86 -35.15 -9.88
N ARG A 282 6.08 -35.72 -9.95
CA ARG A 282 7.05 -35.31 -10.97
C ARG A 282 6.44 -35.68 -12.33
N SER A 283 6.22 -34.67 -13.16
CA SER A 283 5.88 -34.85 -14.58
C SER A 283 7.16 -34.94 -15.39
#